data_AF-A0A538B0E2-F1
#
_entry.id   AF-A0A538B0E2-F1
#
_cell.length_a   1.000
_cell.length_b   1.000
_cell.length_c   1.000
_cell.angle_alpha   90.00
_cell.angle_beta   90.00
_cell.angle_gamma   90.00
#
_symmetry.space_group_name_H-M   'P 1'
#
loop_
_entity.id
_entity.type
_entity.pdbx_description
1 polymer ?
#
loop_
_entity_poly.entity_id
_entity_poly.type
_entity_poly.pdbx_seq_one_letter_code
_entity_poly.pdbx_strand_id
1 'polypeptide(L)'
;MIGERNTGVALLLAREWGLDDITSRLATAADATYEPTWDTDRGEFTWGFGLDEEHPRGQFNAIMAAAEAVTAGAWAALSTTSASNIDGEVVGVDFPTVAMRRAEWVDDELWLGTAPMNDAAVGQPTSWRVTGLADPSRWTANAFGDVPVETRVDGRDLVVETVVGAHTYAVSS
;
A
#
# COMPACT_ATOMS: atom_id res chain seq x y z
N MET A 1 22.45 -21.33 12.44
CA MET A 1 21.26 -20.54 12.06
C MET A 1 21.60 -19.07 12.32
N ILE A 2 22.14 -18.36 11.34
CA ILE A 2 22.46 -16.94 11.47
C ILE A 2 21.16 -16.18 11.15
N GLY A 3 20.51 -15.73 12.23
CA GLY A 3 19.42 -14.76 12.39
C GLY A 3 18.47 -14.47 11.23
N GLU A 4 17.23 -14.96 11.33
CA GLU A 4 16.07 -14.55 10.53
C GLU A 4 15.90 -13.03 10.42
N ARG A 5 16.24 -12.26 11.48
CA ARG A 5 16.25 -10.79 11.46
C ARG A 5 17.28 -10.19 10.52
N ASN A 6 18.45 -10.83 10.37
CA ASN A 6 19.58 -10.23 9.67
C ASN A 6 19.38 -10.28 8.15
N THR A 7 18.69 -11.29 7.62
CA THR A 7 18.41 -11.37 6.17
C THR A 7 17.50 -10.25 5.71
N GLY A 8 16.41 -9.98 6.42
CA GLY A 8 15.50 -8.89 6.07
C GLY A 8 16.17 -7.50 6.14
N VAL A 9 16.97 -7.25 7.18
CA VAL A 9 17.77 -6.01 7.28
C VAL A 9 18.83 -5.94 6.19
N ALA A 10 19.54 -7.04 5.90
CA ALA A 10 20.53 -7.08 4.84
C ALA A 10 19.92 -6.86 3.45
N LEU A 11 18.74 -7.43 3.19
CA LEU A 11 18.01 -7.25 1.94
C LEU A 11 17.55 -5.79 1.78
N LEU A 12 17.01 -5.20 2.86
CA LEU A 12 16.63 -3.79 2.90
C LEU A 12 17.83 -2.88 2.57
N LEU A 13 18.98 -3.09 3.23
CA LEU A 13 20.18 -2.29 2.98
C LEU A 13 20.78 -2.52 1.58
N ALA A 14 20.76 -3.77 1.10
CA ALA A 14 21.25 -4.09 -0.24
C ALA A 14 20.44 -3.38 -1.33
N ARG A 15 19.10 -3.34 -1.18
CA ARG A 15 18.22 -2.59 -2.09
C ARG A 15 18.43 -1.09 -1.98
N GLU A 16 18.50 -0.53 -0.76
CA GLU A 16 18.79 0.90 -0.53
C GLU A 16 20.08 1.35 -1.23
N TRP A 17 21.12 0.50 -1.22
CA TRP A 17 22.41 0.82 -1.84
C TRP A 17 22.55 0.35 -3.30
N GLY A 18 21.49 -0.18 -3.91
CA GLY A 18 21.52 -0.65 -5.30
C GLY A 18 22.50 -1.83 -5.54
N LEU A 19 22.66 -2.71 -4.56
CA LEU A 19 23.54 -3.88 -4.63
C LEU A 19 22.81 -5.08 -5.25
N ASP A 20 22.52 -5.00 -6.55
CA ASP A 20 21.60 -5.92 -7.25
C ASP A 20 21.96 -7.41 -7.12
N ASP A 21 23.25 -7.79 -7.23
CA ASP A 21 23.68 -9.19 -7.07
C ASP A 21 23.39 -9.72 -5.65
N ILE A 22 23.66 -8.90 -4.63
CA ILE A 22 23.44 -9.26 -3.24
C ILE A 22 21.94 -9.35 -2.97
N THR A 23 21.16 -8.39 -3.47
CA THR A 23 19.69 -8.38 -3.40
C THR A 23 19.12 -9.67 -3.98
N SER A 24 19.52 -10.05 -5.20
CA SER A 24 19.03 -11.25 -5.87
C SER A 24 19.30 -12.52 -5.06
N ARG A 25 20.51 -12.65 -4.50
CA ARG A 25 20.91 -13.81 -3.70
C ARG A 25 20.16 -13.87 -2.36
N LEU A 26 20.00 -12.73 -1.69
CA LEU A 26 19.27 -12.65 -0.43
C LEU A 26 17.77 -12.93 -0.61
N ALA A 27 17.15 -12.36 -1.65
CA ALA A 27 15.75 -12.63 -2.00
C ALA A 27 15.52 -14.11 -2.31
N THR A 28 16.38 -14.71 -3.15
CA THR A 28 16.31 -16.15 -3.47
C THR A 28 16.42 -17.01 -2.20
N ALA A 29 17.33 -16.66 -1.29
CA ALA A 29 17.48 -17.39 -0.03
C ALA A 29 16.26 -17.21 0.90
N ALA A 30 15.69 -16.00 0.94
CA ALA A 30 14.49 -15.70 1.71
C ALA A 30 13.28 -16.49 1.18
N ASP A 31 13.05 -16.51 -0.14
CA ASP A 31 11.97 -17.27 -0.77
C ASP A 31 12.08 -18.77 -0.49
N ALA A 32 13.31 -19.30 -0.48
CA ALA A 32 13.56 -20.72 -0.21
C ALA A 32 13.39 -21.11 1.27
N THR A 33 13.44 -20.15 2.21
CA THR A 33 13.56 -20.44 3.65
C THR A 33 12.41 -19.90 4.49
N TYR A 34 11.79 -18.79 4.09
CA TYR A 34 10.85 -18.04 4.95
C TYR A 34 9.38 -18.28 4.62
N GLU A 35 9.09 -19.28 3.79
CA GLU A 35 7.72 -19.75 3.54
C GLU A 35 6.78 -18.60 3.08
N PRO A 36 7.14 -17.85 2.01
CA PRO A 36 6.26 -16.81 1.49
C PRO A 36 4.93 -17.42 1.05
N THR A 37 3.85 -16.94 1.63
CA THR A 37 2.50 -17.49 1.45
C THR A 37 1.51 -16.38 1.14
N TRP A 38 0.69 -16.59 0.13
CA TRP A 38 -0.45 -15.74 -0.19
C TRP A 38 -1.75 -16.44 0.25
N ASP A 39 -2.40 -15.90 1.28
CA ASP A 39 -3.75 -16.32 1.69
C ASP A 39 -4.76 -15.63 0.77
N THR A 40 -5.32 -16.37 -0.19
CA THR A 40 -6.28 -15.83 -1.17
C THR A 40 -7.61 -15.43 -0.56
N ASP A 41 -7.99 -16.05 0.57
CA ASP A 41 -9.28 -15.79 1.20
C ASP A 41 -9.23 -14.47 1.98
N ARG A 42 -8.11 -14.22 2.66
CA ARG A 42 -7.84 -12.97 3.40
C ARG A 42 -7.21 -11.87 2.54
N GLY A 43 -6.60 -12.22 1.40
CA GLY A 43 -5.82 -11.32 0.57
C GLY A 43 -4.48 -10.91 1.20
N GLU A 44 -3.95 -11.72 2.13
CA GLU A 44 -2.76 -11.38 2.91
C GLU A 44 -1.52 -12.11 2.39
N PHE A 45 -0.42 -11.38 2.26
CA PHE A 45 0.91 -11.96 2.05
C PHE A 45 1.69 -12.01 3.34
N THR A 46 2.24 -13.17 3.68
CA THR A 46 3.08 -13.33 4.88
C THR A 46 4.25 -14.28 4.62
N TRP A 47 5.28 -14.17 5.46
CA TRP A 47 6.37 -15.12 5.59
C TRP A 47 6.20 -15.89 6.91
N GLY A 48 6.22 -17.22 6.84
CA GLY A 48 6.01 -18.14 7.98
C GLY A 48 7.25 -18.36 8.86
N PHE A 49 8.46 -18.20 8.33
CA PHE A 49 9.74 -18.37 9.03
C PHE A 49 9.92 -19.71 9.77
N GLY A 50 9.18 -20.76 9.42
CA GLY A 50 9.27 -22.08 10.06
C GLY A 50 8.80 -22.10 11.52
N LEU A 51 8.00 -21.11 11.93
CA LEU A 51 7.56 -20.95 13.32
C LEU A 51 6.27 -21.73 13.64
N ASP A 52 5.56 -22.23 12.62
CA ASP A 52 4.29 -22.94 12.75
C ASP A 52 3.24 -22.14 13.57
N GLU A 53 3.23 -20.81 13.36
CA GLU A 53 2.30 -19.87 14.01
C GLU A 53 1.13 -19.54 13.07
N GLU A 54 -0.12 -19.58 13.56
CA GLU A 54 -1.33 -19.23 12.78
C GLU A 54 -1.32 -17.77 12.27
N HIS A 55 -0.70 -16.87 13.06
CA HIS A 55 -0.53 -15.47 12.73
C HIS A 55 0.95 -15.12 12.77
N PRO A 56 1.66 -15.17 11.62
CA PRO A 56 3.11 -14.98 11.56
C PRO A 56 3.54 -13.66 12.20
N ARG A 57 4.69 -13.67 12.91
CA ARG A 57 5.18 -12.53 13.70
C ARG A 57 5.21 -11.23 12.92
N GLY A 58 4.44 -10.25 13.40
CA GLY A 58 4.35 -8.91 12.81
C GLY A 58 5.70 -8.21 12.67
N GLN A 59 6.64 -8.38 13.61
CA GLN A 59 7.96 -7.73 13.50
C GLN A 59 8.83 -8.31 12.37
N PHE A 60 8.79 -9.62 12.14
CA PHE A 60 9.58 -10.25 11.07
C PHE A 60 8.98 -9.96 9.70
N ASN A 61 7.65 -10.11 9.60
CA ASN A 61 6.90 -9.73 8.41
C ASN A 61 7.06 -8.24 8.10
N ALA A 62 7.06 -7.35 9.10
CA ALA A 62 7.26 -5.91 8.88
C ALA A 62 8.65 -5.59 8.30
N ILE A 63 9.72 -6.23 8.79
CA ILE A 63 11.08 -6.00 8.23
C ILE A 63 11.17 -6.53 6.80
N MET A 64 10.60 -7.71 6.52
CA MET A 64 10.57 -8.24 5.16
C MET A 64 9.70 -7.41 4.21
N ALA A 65 8.55 -6.93 4.68
CA ALA A 65 7.71 -6.01 3.91
C ALA A 65 8.42 -4.69 3.63
N ALA A 66 9.15 -4.13 4.60
CA ALA A 66 9.98 -2.95 4.39
C ALA A 66 11.11 -3.23 3.39
N ALA A 67 11.73 -4.41 3.45
CA ALA A 67 12.74 -4.84 2.49
C ALA A 67 12.16 -5.01 1.07
N GLU A 68 10.92 -5.47 0.91
CA GLU A 68 10.27 -5.56 -0.41
C GLU A 68 9.85 -4.19 -0.95
N ALA A 69 9.45 -3.26 -0.09
CA ALA A 69 8.99 -1.93 -0.49
C ALA A 69 10.14 -0.95 -0.81
N VAL A 70 11.34 -1.14 -0.25
CA VAL A 70 12.45 -0.19 -0.40
C VAL A 70 13.06 -0.27 -1.81
N THR A 71 13.38 0.89 -2.37
CA THR A 71 14.14 1.05 -3.61
C THR A 71 15.47 1.75 -3.36
N ALA A 72 16.35 1.78 -4.35
CA ALA A 72 17.66 2.42 -4.21
C ALA A 72 17.52 3.91 -3.84
N GLY A 73 18.16 4.30 -2.74
CA GLY A 73 18.13 5.66 -2.20
C GLY A 73 16.81 6.08 -1.54
N ALA A 74 15.85 5.18 -1.32
CA ALA A 74 14.55 5.51 -0.75
C ALA A 74 14.66 6.12 0.66
N TRP A 75 15.54 5.59 1.52
CA TRP A 75 15.76 6.15 2.85
C TRP A 75 16.43 7.51 2.80
N ALA A 76 17.43 7.68 1.93
CA ALA A 76 18.06 8.98 1.73
C ALA A 76 17.02 10.01 1.26
N ALA A 77 16.20 9.64 0.27
CA ALA A 77 15.15 10.48 -0.28
C ALA A 77 14.15 10.95 0.80
N LEU A 78 13.72 10.08 1.72
CA LEU A 78 12.85 10.46 2.84
C LEU A 78 13.46 11.55 3.73
N SER A 79 14.79 11.55 3.90
CA SER A 79 15.48 12.52 4.76
C SER A 79 15.82 13.84 4.06
N THR A 80 15.90 13.85 2.73
CA THR A 80 16.33 15.01 1.95
C THR A 80 15.21 15.67 1.16
N THR A 81 14.10 14.98 0.94
CA THR A 81 12.94 15.51 0.21
C THR A 81 12.10 16.33 1.18
N SER A 82 11.81 17.58 0.81
CA SER A 82 10.80 18.36 1.54
C SER A 82 9.46 17.70 1.31
N ALA A 83 8.65 17.55 2.37
CA ALA A 83 7.30 17.04 2.22
C ALA A 83 6.56 17.92 1.20
N SER A 84 5.95 17.30 0.19
CA SER A 84 5.01 17.99 -0.69
C SER A 84 3.89 18.59 0.15
N ASN A 85 3.34 19.71 -0.29
CA ASN A 85 2.08 20.18 0.29
C ASN A 85 1.03 19.09 0.03
N ILE A 86 0.43 18.58 1.11
CA ILE A 86 -0.71 17.67 1.03
C ILE A 86 -1.93 18.48 1.47
N ASP A 87 -2.93 18.58 0.59
CA ASP A 87 -4.18 19.27 0.93
C ASP A 87 -5.12 18.36 1.72
N GLY A 88 -4.91 17.05 1.66
CA GLY A 88 -5.70 16.06 2.38
C GLY A 88 -5.10 14.66 2.35
N GLU A 89 -5.69 13.79 3.17
CA GLU A 89 -5.25 12.41 3.40
C GLU A 89 -6.42 11.44 3.18
N VAL A 90 -6.12 10.27 2.61
CA VAL A 90 -7.13 9.21 2.48
C VAL A 90 -7.22 8.41 3.78
N VAL A 91 -8.45 8.28 4.28
CA VAL A 91 -8.75 7.57 5.52
C VAL A 91 -9.98 6.67 5.34
N GLY A 92 -10.13 5.69 6.23
CA GLY A 92 -11.30 4.82 6.26
C GLY A 92 -11.45 3.95 5.01
N VAL A 93 -10.33 3.54 4.41
CA VAL A 93 -10.33 2.51 3.36
C VAL A 93 -10.97 1.25 3.93
N ASP A 94 -11.90 0.68 3.17
CA ASP A 94 -12.65 -0.54 3.50
C ASP A 94 -11.77 -1.80 3.45
N PHE A 95 -10.81 -1.90 4.37
CA PHE A 95 -9.95 -3.06 4.54
C PHE A 95 -10.66 -4.10 5.44
N PRO A 96 -10.60 -5.41 5.14
CA PRO A 96 -9.77 -6.07 4.13
C PRO A 96 -10.45 -6.27 2.78
N THR A 97 -11.48 -5.52 2.41
CA THR A 97 -12.17 -5.71 1.13
C THR A 97 -11.42 -5.02 -0.03
N VAL A 98 -10.87 -3.83 0.24
CA VAL A 98 -10.10 -3.00 -0.70
C VAL A 98 -8.69 -2.76 -0.17
N ALA A 99 -7.67 -2.91 -1.02
CA ALA A 99 -6.34 -2.36 -0.74
C ALA A 99 -6.10 -1.05 -1.50
N MET A 100 -5.50 -0.09 -0.81
CA MET A 100 -5.01 1.16 -1.41
C MET A 100 -3.59 0.93 -1.92
N ARG A 101 -3.43 0.85 -3.25
CA ARG A 101 -2.14 0.63 -3.93
C ARG A 101 -1.40 1.92 -4.25
N ARG A 102 -2.11 3.05 -4.31
CA ARG A 102 -1.53 4.37 -4.55
C ARG A 102 -2.34 5.42 -3.81
N ALA A 103 -1.65 6.34 -3.15
CA ALA A 103 -2.21 7.58 -2.61
C ALA A 103 -1.13 8.66 -2.66
N GLU A 104 -1.17 9.49 -3.71
CA GLU A 104 -0.09 10.41 -4.05
C GLU A 104 -0.64 11.72 -4.57
N TRP A 105 -0.11 12.83 -4.06
CA TRP A 105 -0.37 14.17 -4.61
C TRP A 105 0.57 14.45 -5.79
N VAL A 106 0.00 14.74 -6.96
CA VAL A 106 0.72 15.12 -8.18
C VAL A 106 0.03 16.35 -8.76
N ASP A 107 0.76 17.46 -8.86
CA ASP A 107 0.27 18.72 -9.45
C ASP A 107 -1.12 19.15 -8.92
N ASP A 108 -1.27 19.20 -7.58
CA ASP A 108 -2.50 19.55 -6.86
C ASP A 108 -3.70 18.59 -7.06
N GLU A 109 -3.44 17.39 -7.59
CA GLU A 109 -4.42 16.29 -7.69
C GLU A 109 -3.99 15.09 -6.85
N LEU A 110 -4.93 14.50 -6.12
CA LEU A 110 -4.70 13.28 -5.37
C LEU A 110 -5.01 12.06 -6.24
N TRP A 111 -3.98 11.37 -6.67
CA TRP A 111 -4.04 10.14 -7.44
C TRP A 111 -4.19 8.93 -6.53
N LEU A 112 -5.23 8.14 -6.78
CA LEU A 112 -5.57 6.95 -6.01
C LEU A 112 -5.58 5.71 -6.88
N GLY A 113 -5.14 4.60 -6.32
CA GLY A 113 -5.18 3.29 -6.97
C GLY A 113 -5.70 2.25 -6.01
N THR A 114 -6.70 1.48 -6.42
CA THR A 114 -7.34 0.47 -5.57
C THR A 114 -7.14 -0.95 -6.10
N ALA A 115 -7.55 -1.90 -5.28
CA ALA A 115 -7.43 -3.33 -5.49
C ALA A 115 -8.56 -4.08 -4.80
N PRO A 116 -9.11 -5.16 -5.39
CA PRO A 116 -9.75 -6.16 -4.57
C PRO A 116 -8.68 -6.92 -3.79
N MET A 117 -8.94 -7.20 -2.52
CA MET A 117 -8.16 -8.16 -1.72
C MET A 117 -8.60 -9.61 -1.97
N ASN A 118 -9.85 -9.79 -2.38
CA ASN A 118 -10.45 -11.06 -2.75
C ASN A 118 -11.39 -10.86 -3.95
N ASP A 119 -11.30 -11.73 -4.96
CA ASP A 119 -12.12 -11.68 -6.17
C ASP A 119 -13.63 -11.77 -5.89
N ALA A 120 -14.03 -12.41 -4.79
CA ALA A 120 -15.43 -12.53 -4.38
C ALA A 120 -16.08 -11.18 -4.05
N ALA A 121 -15.28 -10.16 -3.72
CA ALA A 121 -15.76 -8.83 -3.39
C ALA A 121 -15.87 -7.90 -4.61
N VAL A 122 -15.33 -8.27 -5.77
CA VAL A 122 -15.29 -7.41 -6.95
C VAL A 122 -16.70 -6.97 -7.35
N GLY A 123 -16.87 -5.67 -7.60
CA GLY A 123 -18.15 -5.05 -7.96
C GLY A 123 -19.08 -4.74 -6.79
N GLN A 124 -18.75 -5.17 -5.55
CA GLN A 124 -19.52 -4.76 -4.37
C GLN A 124 -19.33 -3.26 -4.09
N PRO A 125 -20.34 -2.56 -3.56
CA PRO A 125 -20.20 -1.16 -3.15
C PRO A 125 -19.16 -1.01 -2.04
N THR A 126 -18.38 0.06 -2.08
CA THR A 126 -17.39 0.41 -1.06
C THR A 126 -17.21 1.94 -1.01
N SER A 127 -16.50 2.42 0.01
CA SER A 127 -16.21 3.85 0.15
C SER A 127 -14.92 4.10 0.92
N TRP A 128 -14.36 5.29 0.74
CA TRP A 128 -13.31 5.85 1.58
C TRP A 128 -13.52 7.36 1.71
N ARG A 129 -12.71 8.02 2.53
CA ARG A 129 -12.80 9.46 2.75
C ARG A 129 -11.47 10.14 2.48
N VAL A 130 -11.53 11.38 2.00
CA VAL A 130 -10.42 12.33 2.01
C VAL A 130 -10.70 13.34 3.11
N THR A 131 -9.80 13.43 4.09
CA THR A 131 -9.89 14.38 5.21
C THR A 131 -8.79 15.43 5.13
N GLY A 132 -8.92 16.53 5.86
CA GLY A 132 -7.92 17.62 5.89
C GLY A 132 -8.07 18.68 4.81
N LEU A 133 -8.91 18.45 3.80
CA LEU A 133 -9.23 19.42 2.75
C LEU A 133 -9.78 20.72 3.35
N ALA A 134 -9.25 21.86 2.91
CA ALA A 134 -9.68 23.17 3.42
C ALA A 134 -11.16 23.48 3.16
N ASP A 135 -11.67 23.09 1.98
CA ASP A 135 -13.09 23.17 1.59
C ASP A 135 -13.46 21.93 0.76
N PRO A 136 -13.93 20.85 1.40
CA PRO A 136 -14.28 19.59 0.72
C PRO A 136 -15.33 19.75 -0.37
N SER A 137 -16.17 20.78 -0.31
CA SER A 137 -17.26 21.00 -1.27
C SER A 137 -16.79 21.37 -2.68
N ARG A 138 -15.51 21.76 -2.81
CA ARG A 138 -14.89 22.05 -4.11
C ARG A 138 -14.33 20.82 -4.78
N TRP A 139 -14.09 19.76 -4.04
CA TRP A 139 -13.38 18.59 -4.54
C TRP A 139 -14.35 17.54 -5.11
N THR A 140 -13.90 16.85 -6.15
CA THR A 140 -14.61 15.72 -6.76
C THR A 140 -13.63 14.61 -7.10
N ALA A 141 -14.12 13.38 -7.16
CA ALA A 141 -13.34 12.22 -7.58
C ALA A 141 -13.79 11.78 -8.98
N ASN A 142 -12.83 11.59 -9.88
CA ASN A 142 -13.05 11.02 -11.20
C ASN A 142 -12.38 9.65 -11.26
N ALA A 143 -13.08 8.65 -11.81
CA ALA A 143 -12.50 7.34 -12.05
C ALA A 143 -12.00 7.24 -13.49
N PHE A 144 -10.90 6.51 -13.70
CA PHE A 144 -10.39 6.22 -15.02
C PHE A 144 -11.13 5.00 -15.59
N GLY A 145 -11.84 5.19 -16.70
CA GLY A 145 -12.68 4.17 -17.34
C GLY A 145 -14.13 4.18 -16.86
N ASP A 146 -14.89 3.15 -17.21
CA ASP A 146 -16.33 3.04 -16.90
C ASP A 146 -16.56 2.47 -15.49
N VAL A 147 -16.08 3.19 -14.47
CA VAL A 147 -16.21 2.80 -13.06
C VAL A 147 -17.16 3.78 -12.37
N PRO A 148 -18.21 3.29 -11.66
CA PRO A 148 -19.07 4.16 -10.87
C PRO A 148 -18.27 4.86 -9.77
N VAL A 149 -18.36 6.18 -9.71
CA VAL A 149 -17.82 6.99 -8.62
C VAL A 149 -18.75 8.15 -8.34
N GLU A 150 -19.06 8.36 -7.07
CA GLU A 150 -19.80 9.51 -6.58
C GLU A 150 -19.05 10.13 -5.41
N THR A 151 -19.15 11.45 -5.29
CA THR A 151 -18.60 12.18 -4.16
C THR A 151 -19.67 12.92 -3.41
N ARG A 152 -19.60 12.86 -2.08
CA ARG A 152 -20.44 13.67 -1.19
C ARG A 152 -19.61 14.24 -0.05
N VAL A 153 -20.03 15.38 0.47
CA VAL A 153 -19.42 15.97 1.66
C VAL A 153 -20.09 15.39 2.91
N ASP A 154 -19.27 14.96 3.87
CA ASP A 154 -19.71 14.52 5.19
C ASP A 154 -18.91 15.24 6.28
N GLY A 155 -19.50 16.27 6.88
CA GLY A 155 -18.79 17.14 7.82
C GLY A 155 -17.63 17.87 7.15
N ARG A 156 -16.39 17.45 7.46
CA ARG A 156 -15.15 18.02 6.90
C ARG A 156 -14.44 17.07 5.92
N ASP A 157 -15.08 15.95 5.60
CA ASP A 157 -14.51 14.93 4.73
C ASP A 157 -15.21 14.95 3.38
N LEU A 158 -14.46 14.67 2.31
CA LEU A 158 -15.00 14.24 1.04
C LEU A 158 -15.12 12.72 1.07
N VAL A 159 -16.34 12.19 1.03
CA VAL A 159 -16.59 10.75 0.88
C VAL A 159 -16.58 10.41 -0.60
N VAL A 160 -15.82 9.38 -0.96
CA VAL A 160 -15.77 8.80 -2.30
C VAL A 160 -16.45 7.43 -2.24
N GLU A 161 -17.56 7.29 -2.94
CA GLU A 161 -18.36 6.07 -3.03
C GLU A 161 -18.15 5.43 -4.40
N THR A 162 -17.86 4.14 -4.43
CA THR A 162 -17.51 3.42 -5.67
C THR A 162 -17.74 1.91 -5.49
N VAL A 163 -17.10 1.10 -6.32
CA VAL A 163 -17.11 -0.36 -6.25
C VAL A 163 -15.71 -0.93 -6.03
N VAL A 164 -15.66 -2.11 -5.41
CA VAL A 164 -14.44 -2.87 -5.21
C VAL A 164 -13.88 -3.32 -6.55
N GLY A 165 -12.61 -3.04 -6.80
CA GLY A 165 -11.91 -3.49 -7.99
C GLY A 165 -10.55 -2.84 -8.15
N ALA A 166 -9.85 -3.21 -9.22
CA ALA A 166 -8.58 -2.58 -9.59
C ALA A 166 -8.87 -1.32 -10.38
N HIS A 167 -8.93 -0.18 -9.70
CA HIS A 167 -9.33 1.09 -10.29
C HIS A 167 -8.30 2.17 -10.02
N THR A 168 -8.37 3.24 -10.82
CA THR A 168 -7.57 4.45 -10.63
C THR A 168 -8.53 5.63 -10.54
N TYR A 169 -8.24 6.56 -9.63
CA TYR A 169 -9.02 7.76 -9.42
C TYR A 169 -8.11 8.98 -9.33
N ALA A 170 -8.70 10.12 -9.64
CA ALA A 170 -8.14 11.46 -9.50
C ALA A 170 -9.10 12.29 -8.64
N VAL A 171 -8.62 12.85 -7.53
CA VAL A 171 -9.39 13.77 -6.69
C VAL A 171 -8.82 15.17 -6.84
N SER A 172 -9.62 16.10 -7.38
CA SER A 172 -9.23 17.48 -7.68
C SER A 172 -10.37 18.47 -7.38
N SER A 173 -10.00 19.75 -7.17
CA SER A 173 -10.91 20.87 -6.85
C SER A 173 -11.23 21.78 -8.03
#